data_AF-A0A8R7RAK5-F1
#
_entry.id   AF-A0A8R7RAK5-F1
#
_cell.length_a   1.000
_cell.length_b   1.000
_cell.length_c   1.000
_cell.angle_alpha   90.00
_cell.angle_beta   90.00
_cell.angle_gamma   90.00
#
_symmetry.space_group_name_H-M   'P 1'
#
loop_
_entity.id
_entity.type
_entity.pdbx_description
1 polymer ?
#
loop_
_entity_poly.entity_id
_entity_poly.type
_entity_poly.pdbx_seq_one_letter_code
_entity_poly.pdbx_strand_id
1 'polypeptide(L)'
;DLYTSLNIEQRAGFEEILDHVVNNRKQVFFVDGPGGTGKTYLYKALLAKVRSLGKIAIATTASGIAASIMPGGRTAHSRFKIPVKLMDN
;
A
#
# COMPACT_ATOMS: atom_id res chain seq x y z
N ASP A 1 0.05 -15.77 -12.71
CA ASP A 1 0.23 -15.73 -11.26
C ASP A 1 0.74 -14.34 -10.87
N LEU A 2 0.26 -13.73 -9.78
CA LEU A 2 0.66 -12.38 -9.36
C LEU A 2 2.16 -12.29 -9.06
N TYR A 3 2.73 -13.41 -8.61
CA TYR A 3 4.14 -13.49 -8.28
C TYR A 3 5.04 -13.47 -9.54
N THR A 4 4.57 -14.07 -10.64
CA THR A 4 5.30 -14.13 -11.91
C THR A 4 5.25 -12.80 -12.68
N SER A 5 4.31 -11.91 -12.37
CA SER A 5 4.17 -10.60 -13.04
C SER A 5 4.95 -9.46 -12.40
N LEU A 6 5.55 -9.66 -11.21
CA LEU A 6 6.43 -8.68 -10.56
C LEU A 6 7.84 -8.76 -11.18
N ASN A 7 8.45 -7.59 -11.41
CA ASN A 7 9.88 -7.53 -11.74
C ASN A 7 10.73 -7.89 -10.51
N ILE A 8 12.04 -8.08 -10.71
CA ILE A 8 12.97 -8.60 -9.67
C ILE A 8 12.93 -7.73 -8.40
N GLU A 9 13.03 -6.41 -8.53
CA GLU A 9 13.03 -5.48 -7.39
C GLU A 9 11.68 -5.44 -6.67
N GLN A 10 10.58 -5.42 -7.43
CA GLN A 10 9.23 -5.47 -6.86
C GLN A 10 9.00 -6.80 -6.13
N ARG A 11 9.51 -7.90 -6.66
CA ARG A 11 9.40 -9.23 -6.05
C ARG A 11 10.18 -9.29 -4.73
N ALA A 12 11.41 -8.78 -4.71
CA ALA A 12 12.21 -8.70 -3.48
C ALA A 12 11.47 -7.91 -2.39
N GLY A 13 10.95 -6.71 -2.73
CA GLY A 13 10.16 -5.92 -1.79
C GLY A 13 8.85 -6.60 -1.37
N PHE A 14 8.18 -7.29 -2.30
CA PHE A 14 6.95 -8.03 -2.01
C PHE A 14 7.19 -9.15 -1.00
N GLU A 15 8.23 -9.96 -1.22
CA GLU A 15 8.58 -11.09 -0.36
C GLU A 15 8.96 -10.63 1.04
N GLU A 16 9.85 -9.64 1.14
CA GLU A 16 10.34 -9.13 2.43
C GLU A 16 9.19 -8.60 3.30
N ILE A 17 8.29 -7.82 2.70
CA ILE A 17 7.11 -7.26 3.39
C ILE A 17 6.13 -8.38 3.74
N LEU A 18 5.87 -9.31 2.82
CA LEU A 18 4.93 -10.40 3.06
C LEU A 18 5.42 -11.35 4.15
N ASP A 19 6.72 -11.65 4.20
CA ASP A 19 7.31 -12.50 5.23
C ASP A 19 7.13 -11.88 6.62
N HIS A 20 7.33 -10.56 6.76
CA HIS A 20 7.03 -9.85 8.00
C HIS A 20 5.56 -9.95 8.40
N VAL A 21 4.64 -9.81 7.44
CA VAL A 21 3.20 -9.92 7.69
C VAL A 21 2.80 -11.34 8.08
N VAL A 22 3.32 -12.37 7.42
CA VAL A 22 3.01 -13.78 7.68
C VAL A 22 3.52 -14.19 9.06
N ASN A 23 4.76 -13.83 9.39
CA ASN A 23 5.42 -14.16 10.65
C ASN A 23 5.11 -13.18 11.80
N ASN A 24 4.17 -12.25 11.61
CA ASN A 24 3.74 -11.25 12.60
C ASN A 24 4.91 -10.43 13.19
N ARG A 25 5.93 -10.13 12.39
CA ARG A 25 7.04 -9.25 12.78
C ARG A 25 6.68 -7.81 12.48
N LYS A 26 6.91 -6.92 13.45
CA LYS A 26 6.63 -5.49 13.33
C LYS A 26 7.79 -4.81 12.61
N GLN A 27 7.50 -4.09 11.53
CA GLN A 27 8.49 -3.30 10.81
C GLN A 27 7.80 -2.18 10.02
N VAL A 28 8.53 -1.10 9.74
CA VAL A 28 8.11 -0.04 8.80
C VAL A 28 9.01 -0.09 7.58
N PHE A 29 8.41 -0.12 6.40
CA PHE A 29 9.11 -0.13 5.12
C PHE A 29 8.86 1.16 4.35
N PHE A 30 9.90 1.66 3.69
CA PHE A 30 9.80 2.72 2.71
C PHE A 30 10.19 2.17 1.35
N VAL A 31 9.25 2.17 0.40
CA VAL A 31 9.49 1.73 -0.97
C VAL A 31 9.62 2.95 -1.86
N ASP A 32 10.84 3.18 -2.34
CA ASP A 32 11.15 4.27 -3.25
C ASP A 32 11.47 3.75 -4.66
N GLY A 33 11.33 4.63 -5.64
CA GLY A 33 11.79 4.38 -6.99
C GLY A 33 11.36 5.52 -7.92
N PRO A 34 11.99 5.64 -9.10
CA PRO A 34 11.58 6.62 -10.09
C PRO A 34 10.11 6.54 -10.52
N GLY A 35 9.65 7.58 -11.23
CA GLY A 35 8.37 7.52 -11.94
C GLY A 35 8.32 6.32 -12.89
N GLY A 36 7.17 5.65 -12.99
CA GLY A 36 6.99 4.52 -13.90
C GLY A 36 7.48 3.16 -13.41
N THR A 37 8.13 3.05 -12.25
CA THR A 37 8.64 1.75 -11.73
C THR A 37 7.58 0.80 -11.16
N GLY A 38 6.30 1.14 -11.27
CA GLY A 38 5.21 0.27 -10.84
C GLY A 38 5.02 0.13 -9.33
N LYS A 39 5.46 1.09 -8.50
CA LYS A 39 5.20 1.09 -7.04
C LYS A 39 3.72 0.86 -6.69
N THR A 40 2.81 1.53 -7.41
CA THR A 40 1.36 1.33 -7.24
C THR A 40 0.93 -0.11 -7.53
N TYR A 41 1.57 -0.77 -8.50
CA TYR A 41 1.30 -2.18 -8.82
C TYR A 41 1.76 -3.10 -7.67
N LEU A 42 2.95 -2.86 -7.13
CA LEU A 42 3.45 -3.57 -5.94
C LEU A 42 2.51 -3.43 -4.74
N TYR A 43 2.03 -2.21 -4.46
CA TYR A 43 1.08 -2.00 -3.35
C TYR A 43 -0.26 -2.71 -3.57
N LYS A 44 -0.77 -2.76 -4.81
CA LYS A 44 -1.97 -3.54 -5.15
C LYS A 44 -1.75 -5.03 -4.94
N ALA A 45 -0.58 -5.54 -5.34
CA ALA A 45 -0.21 -6.94 -5.17
C ALA A 45 -0.18 -7.33 -3.68
N LEU A 46 0.52 -6.55 -2.85
CA LEU A 46 0.58 -6.75 -1.40
C LEU A 46 -0.82 -6.74 -0.78
N LEU A 47 -1.63 -5.73 -1.14
CA LEU A 47 -2.98 -5.58 -0.62
C LEU A 47 -3.87 -6.79 -0.95
N ALA A 48 -3.80 -7.28 -2.20
CA ALA A 48 -4.54 -8.45 -2.64
C ALA A 48 -4.08 -9.71 -1.90
N LYS A 49 -2.76 -9.94 -1.81
CA LYS A 49 -2.20 -11.14 -1.17
C LYS A 49 -2.49 -11.18 0.33
N VAL A 50 -2.29 -10.07 1.05
CA VAL A 50 -2.54 -10.03 2.49
C VAL A 50 -4.03 -10.28 2.78
N ARG A 51 -4.93 -9.67 2.00
CA ARG A 51 -6.38 -9.91 2.14
C ARG A 51 -6.78 -11.33 1.77
N SER A 52 -6.15 -11.96 0.75
CA SER A 52 -6.44 -13.35 0.39
C SER A 52 -6.02 -14.34 1.47
N LEU A 53 -5.06 -13.97 2.33
CA LEU A 53 -4.67 -14.74 3.52
C LEU A 53 -5.60 -14.52 4.72
N GLY A 54 -6.72 -13.80 4.55
CA GLY A 54 -7.64 -13.46 5.64
C GLY A 54 -7.11 -12.40 6.62
N LYS A 55 -5.95 -11.79 6.33
CA LYS A 55 -5.36 -10.73 7.17
C LYS A 55 -5.88 -9.34 6.77
N ILE A 56 -5.77 -8.39 7.69
CA ILE A 56 -6.23 -7.02 7.49
C ILE A 56 -5.15 -6.19 6.78
N ALA A 57 -5.48 -5.61 5.64
CA ALA A 57 -4.65 -4.62 4.95
C ALA A 57 -5.47 -3.36 4.60
N ILE A 58 -4.99 -2.20 5.03
CA ILE A 58 -5.66 -0.91 4.90
C ILE A 58 -4.86 -0.03 3.94
N ALA A 59 -5.44 0.28 2.78
CA ALA A 59 -4.87 1.24 1.84
C ALA A 59 -5.25 2.67 2.25
N THR A 60 -4.24 3.50 2.46
CA THR A 60 -4.37 4.91 2.81
C THR A 60 -3.43 5.76 1.96
N THR A 61 -3.91 6.89 1.44
CA THR A 61 -3.13 7.79 0.57
C THR A 61 -3.34 9.25 0.98
N ALA A 62 -2.48 10.16 0.55
CA ALA A 62 -2.68 11.59 0.80
C ALA A 62 -3.75 12.20 -0.13
N SER A 63 -3.70 11.88 -1.43
CA SER A 63 -4.61 12.40 -2.46
C SER A 63 -5.82 11.49 -2.70
N GLY A 64 -6.95 12.10 -3.06
CA GLY A 64 -8.18 11.42 -3.46
C GLY A 64 -8.04 10.60 -4.74
N ILE A 65 -7.27 11.08 -5.73
CA ILE A 65 -7.03 10.34 -6.99
C ILE A 65 -6.28 9.03 -6.68
N ALA A 66 -5.23 9.12 -5.86
CA ALA A 66 -4.48 7.93 -5.42
C ALA A 66 -5.37 6.97 -4.61
N ALA A 67 -6.28 7.50 -3.78
CA ALA A 67 -7.23 6.67 -3.04
C ALA A 67 -8.16 5.91 -3.98
N SER A 68 -8.65 6.55 -5.05
CA SER A 68 -9.53 5.94 -6.04
C SER A 68 -8.85 4.84 -6.85
N ILE A 69 -7.52 4.92 -7.05
CA ILE A 69 -6.75 3.91 -7.80
C ILE A 69 -6.52 2.65 -6.95
N MET A 70 -6.53 2.77 -5.62
CA MET A 70 -6.23 1.69 -4.68
C MET A 70 -7.51 0.95 -4.26
N PRO A 71 -7.56 -0.40 -4.32
CA PRO A 71 -8.74 -1.16 -3.91
C PRO A 71 -9.12 -0.93 -2.43
N GLY A 72 -10.27 -0.29 -2.19
CA GLY A 72 -10.69 0.10 -0.83
C GLY A 72 -9.83 1.22 -0.22
N GLY A 73 -9.11 1.96 -1.06
CA GLY A 73 -8.31 3.12 -0.68
C GLY A 73 -9.16 4.25 -0.11
N ARG A 74 -8.61 4.96 0.87
CA ARG A 74 -9.18 6.18 1.43
C ARG A 74 -8.06 7.19 1.66
N THR A 75 -8.39 8.46 1.66
CA THR A 75 -7.43 9.50 2.07
C THR A 75 -7.09 9.37 3.55
N ALA A 76 -5.90 9.81 3.97
CA ALA A 76 -5.51 9.85 5.39
C ALA A 76 -6.53 10.64 6.23
N HIS A 77 -7.00 11.78 5.70
CA HIS A 77 -8.07 12.57 6.31
C HIS A 77 -9.34 11.76 6.57
N SER A 78 -9.86 11.06 5.56
CA SER A 78 -11.10 10.29 5.72
C SER A 78 -10.93 9.02 6.54
N ARG A 79 -9.74 8.37 6.49
CA ARG A 79 -9.42 7.14 7.22
C ARG A 79 -9.22 7.38 8.71
N PHE A 80 -8.41 8.38 9.05
CA PHE A 80 -7.98 8.66 10.41
C PHE A 80 -8.72 9.85 11.03
N LYS A 81 -9.70 10.42 10.33
CA LYS A 81 -10.49 11.57 10.78
C LYS A 81 -9.61 12.78 11.12
N ILE A 82 -8.55 12.98 10.35
CA ILE A 82 -7.67 14.15 10.51
C ILE A 82 -8.47 15.39 10.11
N PRO A 83 -8.60 16.39 11.01
CA PRO A 83 -9.36 17.58 10.71
C PRO A 83 -8.67 18.39 9.61
N VAL A 84 -9.46 18.92 8.67
CA VAL A 84 -8.99 19.91 7.71
C VAL A 84 -9.00 21.25 8.43
N LYS A 85 -7.83 21.86 8.60
CA LYS A 85 -7.76 23.23 9.10
C LYS A 85 -8.31 24.16 8.03
N LEU A 86 -9.49 24.71 8.28
CA LEU A 86 -9.98 25.86 7.55
C LEU A 86 -9.28 27.08 8.17
N MET A 87 -8.61 27.89 7.36
CA MET A 87 -8.17 29.20 7.80
C MET A 87 -9.38 30.11 7.70
N ASP A 88 -9.81 30.67 8.83
CA ASP A 88 -10.84 31.71 8.85
C ASP A 88 -10.22 33.00 8.29
N ASN A 89 -10.94 33.68 7.38
CA ASN A 89 -10.55 34.96 6.79
C ASN A 89 -10.84 36.13 7.72
#